data_AF-A0A2S6NHP9-F1
#
_entry.id   AF-A0A2S6NHP9-F1
#
_cell.length_a   1.000
_cell.length_b   1.000
_cell.length_c   1.000
_cell.angle_alpha   90.00
_cell.angle_beta   90.00
_cell.angle_gamma   90.00
#
_symmetry.space_group_name_H-M   'P 1'
#
loop_
_entity.id
_entity.type
_entity.pdbx_description
1 polymer ?
#
loop_
_entity_poly.entity_id
_entity_poly.type
_entity_poly.pdbx_seq_one_letter_code
_entity_poly.pdbx_strand_id
1 'polypeptide(L)'
;MKARFADFEERLRADKDSKAVTRAEQNGQAALDALQGFQNNEGAGIMSRIREAARNNPGGMEGVLSEMRPGGRFADLRTHFNSALEHDRGFAAAYDKASTALAQYGDSRTAVDAIIAKSPAAGLGARFEALDAQIGEAAGKTPSSRDGMSKLDDITKQLAEIFQRAVDGVKSVFNRSAGAEATSRPSPSPSMGA
;
A
#
# COMPACT_ATOMS: atom_id res chain seq x y z
N MET A 1 -13.99 -4.70 -45.98
CA MET A 1 -12.84 -3.86 -45.54
C MET A 1 -13.00 -3.36 -44.10
N LYS A 2 -14.18 -2.90 -43.66
CA LYS A 2 -14.44 -2.42 -42.29
C LYS A 2 -14.18 -3.45 -41.15
N ALA A 3 -14.57 -4.71 -41.32
CA ALA A 3 -14.38 -5.74 -40.29
C ALA A 3 -12.89 -6.03 -39.97
N ARG A 4 -12.04 -6.16 -41.00
CA ARG A 4 -10.59 -6.38 -40.82
C ARG A 4 -9.87 -5.20 -40.16
N PHE A 5 -10.41 -3.98 -40.28
CA PHE A 5 -9.87 -2.80 -39.64
C PHE A 5 -10.24 -2.76 -38.15
N ALA A 6 -11.48 -3.10 -37.80
CA ALA A 6 -11.92 -3.23 -36.41
C ALA A 6 -11.14 -4.33 -35.66
N ASP A 7 -10.94 -5.51 -36.28
CA ASP A 7 -10.14 -6.60 -35.68
C ASP A 7 -8.68 -6.18 -35.44
N PHE A 8 -8.13 -5.35 -36.30
CA PHE A 8 -6.77 -4.82 -36.16
C PHE A 8 -6.67 -3.79 -35.03
N GLU A 9 -7.63 -2.86 -34.94
CA GLU A 9 -7.70 -1.89 -33.84
C GLU A 9 -7.90 -2.57 -32.48
N GLU A 10 -8.70 -3.63 -32.42
CA GLU A 10 -8.91 -4.41 -31.21
C GLU A 10 -7.62 -5.11 -30.75
N ARG A 11 -6.87 -5.73 -31.68
CA ARG A 11 -5.56 -6.33 -31.39
C ARG A 11 -4.54 -5.29 -30.91
N LEU A 12 -4.49 -4.12 -31.55
CA LEU A 12 -3.60 -3.04 -31.11
C LEU A 12 -3.96 -2.52 -29.72
N ARG A 13 -5.26 -2.45 -29.38
CA ARG A 13 -5.70 -2.08 -28.04
C ARG A 13 -5.30 -3.13 -27.02
N ALA A 14 -5.54 -4.41 -27.31
CA ALA A 14 -5.18 -5.52 -26.42
C ALA A 14 -3.66 -5.59 -26.14
N ASP A 15 -2.81 -5.36 -27.14
CA ASP A 15 -1.35 -5.30 -26.96
C ASP A 15 -0.92 -4.13 -26.06
N LYS A 16 -1.53 -2.94 -26.25
CA LYS A 16 -1.27 -1.77 -25.39
C LYS A 16 -1.72 -2.00 -23.96
N ASP A 17 -2.91 -2.57 -23.77
CA ASP A 17 -3.47 -2.85 -22.45
C ASP A 17 -2.62 -3.90 -21.71
N SER A 18 -2.17 -4.95 -22.41
CA SER A 18 -1.24 -5.95 -21.85
C SER A 18 0.08 -5.32 -21.42
N LYS A 19 0.68 -4.46 -22.24
CA LYS A 19 1.92 -3.74 -21.89
C LYS A 19 1.73 -2.81 -20.69
N ALA A 20 0.59 -2.14 -20.61
CA ALA A 20 0.27 -1.27 -19.48
C ALA A 20 0.15 -2.08 -18.18
N VAL A 21 -0.51 -3.24 -18.23
CA VAL A 21 -0.60 -4.18 -17.10
C VAL A 21 0.78 -4.64 -16.65
N THR A 22 1.61 -5.17 -17.55
CA THR A 22 2.95 -5.65 -17.21
C THR A 22 3.83 -4.53 -16.63
N ARG A 23 3.74 -3.32 -17.20
CA ARG A 23 4.48 -2.16 -16.67
C ARG A 23 4.03 -1.78 -15.28
N ALA A 24 2.74 -1.82 -14.99
CA ALA A 24 2.22 -1.52 -13.66
C ALA A 24 2.63 -2.58 -12.63
N GLU A 25 2.65 -3.86 -13.00
CA GLU A 25 3.17 -4.93 -12.14
C GLU A 25 4.66 -4.70 -11.82
N GLN A 26 5.47 -4.38 -12.83
CA GLN A 26 6.89 -4.07 -12.65
C GLN A 26 7.11 -2.85 -11.76
N ASN A 27 6.35 -1.78 -11.98
CA ASN A 27 6.42 -0.58 -11.16
C ASN A 27 5.96 -0.86 -9.71
N GLY A 28 4.96 -1.72 -9.53
CA GLY A 28 4.48 -2.11 -8.19
C GLY A 28 5.54 -2.89 -7.42
N GLN A 29 6.18 -3.86 -8.08
CA GLN A 29 7.30 -4.58 -7.47
C GLN A 29 8.48 -3.64 -7.17
N ALA A 30 8.83 -2.74 -8.09
CA ALA A 30 9.89 -1.76 -7.88
C ALA A 30 9.59 -0.81 -6.71
N ALA A 31 8.34 -0.39 -6.53
CA ALA A 31 7.91 0.43 -5.40
C ALA A 31 8.05 -0.34 -4.08
N LEU A 32 7.61 -1.59 -4.04
CA LEU A 32 7.73 -2.44 -2.86
C LEU A 32 9.20 -2.68 -2.49
N ASP A 33 10.03 -3.05 -3.47
CA ASP A 33 11.46 -3.30 -3.28
C ASP A 33 12.19 -2.03 -2.80
N ALA A 34 11.86 -0.87 -3.37
CA ALA A 34 12.47 0.40 -2.98
C ALA A 34 12.07 0.81 -1.55
N LEU A 35 10.79 0.65 -1.18
CA LEU A 35 10.30 0.94 0.17
C LEU A 35 10.93 0.00 1.20
N GLN A 36 10.97 -1.30 0.92
CA GLN A 36 11.58 -2.29 1.82
C GLN A 36 13.10 -2.11 1.89
N GLY A 37 13.76 -1.84 0.76
CA GLY A 37 15.19 -1.54 0.70
C GLY A 37 15.54 -0.35 1.58
N PHE A 38 14.81 0.76 1.44
CA PHE A 38 14.97 1.92 2.33
C PHE A 38 14.80 1.54 3.81
N GLN A 39 13.77 0.77 4.15
CA GLN A 39 13.47 0.41 5.55
C GLN A 39 14.46 -0.56 6.20
N ASN A 40 15.17 -1.36 5.40
CA ASN A 40 15.99 -2.48 5.87
C ASN A 40 17.50 -2.29 5.61
N ASN A 41 17.88 -1.34 4.75
CA ASN A 41 19.27 -1.06 4.42
C ASN A 41 19.64 0.38 4.80
N GLU A 42 19.64 1.31 3.84
CA GLU A 42 20.16 2.68 4.02
C GLU A 42 19.39 3.47 5.08
N GLY A 43 18.09 3.21 5.27
CA GLY A 43 17.28 3.82 6.33
C GLY A 43 17.16 2.99 7.61
N ALA A 44 17.79 1.82 7.69
CA ALA A 44 17.55 0.83 8.75
C ALA A 44 17.76 1.37 10.16
N GLY A 45 18.77 2.21 10.38
CA GLY A 45 19.09 2.74 11.70
C GLY A 45 17.96 3.58 12.29
N ILE A 46 17.52 4.61 11.55
CA ILE A 46 16.42 5.49 11.97
C ILE A 46 15.10 4.73 11.98
N MET A 47 14.84 3.91 10.95
CA MET A 47 13.62 3.11 10.86
C MET A 47 13.52 2.08 12.00
N SER A 48 14.63 1.54 12.50
CA SER A 48 14.63 0.66 13.66
C SER A 48 14.17 1.40 14.92
N ARG A 49 14.67 2.62 15.16
CA ARG A 49 14.26 3.45 16.30
C ARG A 49 12.78 3.83 16.23
N ILE A 50 12.28 4.15 15.04
CA ILE A 50 10.87 4.43 14.80
C ILE A 50 10.01 3.18 15.09
N ARG A 51 10.42 2.01 14.59
CA ARG A 51 9.73 0.74 14.88
C ARG A 51 9.75 0.39 16.37
N GLU A 52 10.83 0.67 17.08
CA GLU A 52 10.93 0.45 18.52
C GLU A 52 9.99 1.38 19.29
N ALA A 53 9.95 2.67 18.94
CA ALA A 53 8.98 3.61 19.51
C ALA A 53 7.54 3.13 19.26
N ALA A 54 7.26 2.61 18.06
CA ALA A 54 5.93 2.13 17.68
C ALA A 54 5.49 0.93 18.51
N ARG A 55 6.40 0.00 18.85
CA ARG A 55 6.09 -1.15 19.71
C ARG A 55 5.68 -0.74 21.13
N ASN A 56 6.22 0.37 21.61
CA ASN A 56 5.97 0.90 22.96
C ASN A 56 4.88 2.00 22.97
N ASN A 57 4.19 2.23 21.85
CA ASN A 57 3.14 3.22 21.72
C ASN A 57 1.78 2.54 21.50
N PRO A 58 0.73 2.83 22.30
CA PRO A 58 -0.62 2.32 22.06
C PRO A 58 -1.19 2.65 20.68
N GLY A 59 -0.78 3.78 20.07
CA GLY A 59 -1.13 4.17 18.71
C GLY A 59 -0.26 3.53 17.62
N GLY A 60 0.67 2.64 17.99
CA GLY A 60 1.53 1.92 17.06
C GLY A 60 2.39 2.84 16.20
N MET A 61 2.60 2.43 14.94
CA MET A 61 3.40 3.20 13.98
C MET A 61 2.75 4.54 13.63
N GLU A 62 1.45 4.54 13.36
CA GLU A 62 0.70 5.74 13.00
C GLU A 62 0.79 6.81 14.10
N GLY A 63 0.60 6.42 15.36
CA GLY A 63 0.71 7.32 16.51
C GLY A 63 2.13 7.84 16.73
N VAL A 64 3.16 7.08 16.37
CA VAL A 64 4.55 7.58 16.39
C VAL A 64 4.76 8.61 15.29
N LEU A 65 4.37 8.28 14.05
CA LEU A 65 4.52 9.18 12.92
C LEU A 65 3.77 10.49 13.15
N SER A 66 2.53 10.48 13.66
CA SER A 66 1.77 11.70 13.95
C SER A 66 2.43 12.60 15.00
N GLU A 67 3.18 12.00 15.92
CA GLU A 67 3.89 12.67 17.00
C GLU A 67 5.34 13.02 16.64
N MET A 68 5.82 12.64 15.44
CA MET A 68 7.04 13.16 14.79
C MET A 68 6.80 14.55 14.16
N ARG A 69 6.05 15.41 14.85
CA ARG A 69 5.77 16.80 14.49
C ARG A 69 6.43 17.75 15.49
N PRO A 70 6.59 19.04 15.16
CA PRO A 70 7.10 20.02 16.12
C PRO A 70 6.30 20.01 17.43
N GLY A 71 7.00 19.88 18.56
CA GLY A 71 6.40 19.79 19.90
C GLY A 71 5.73 18.46 20.24
N GLY A 72 5.73 17.48 19.33
CA GLY A 72 5.21 16.14 19.57
C GLY A 72 6.18 15.26 20.37
N ARG A 73 5.66 14.15 20.91
CA ARG A 73 6.43 13.23 21.77
C ARG A 73 7.65 12.62 21.07
N PHE A 74 7.63 12.49 19.75
CA PHE A 74 8.72 11.91 18.95
C PHE A 74 9.38 12.93 18.02
N ALA A 75 9.34 14.22 18.37
CA ALA A 75 10.03 15.28 17.60
C ALA A 75 11.53 14.99 17.40
N ASP A 76 12.22 14.34 18.35
CA ASP A 76 13.63 13.97 18.19
C ASP A 76 13.86 12.93 17.09
N LEU A 77 12.93 11.98 16.90
CA LEU A 77 12.98 11.04 15.79
C LEU A 77 12.82 11.77 14.46
N ARG A 78 11.99 12.82 14.43
CA ARG A 78 11.85 13.68 13.25
C ARG A 78 13.14 14.43 12.93
N THR A 79 13.77 15.03 13.93
CA THR A 79 15.06 15.72 13.77
C THR A 79 16.13 14.79 13.22
N HIS A 80 16.26 13.57 13.75
CA HIS A 80 17.21 12.59 13.23
C HIS A 80 16.89 12.16 11.79
N PHE A 81 15.61 11.99 11.47
CA PHE A 81 15.17 11.66 10.12
C PHE A 81 15.54 12.75 9.11
N ASN A 82 15.24 14.02 9.44
CA ASN A 82 15.57 15.16 8.57
C ASN A 82 17.08 15.33 8.44
N SER A 83 17.82 15.20 9.53
CA SER A 83 19.28 15.27 9.52
C SER A 83 19.90 14.21 8.60
N ALA A 84 19.36 12.99 8.57
CA ALA A 84 19.81 11.95 7.64
C ALA A 84 19.46 12.29 6.18
N LEU A 85 18.28 12.85 5.90
CA LEU A 85 17.96 13.34 4.55
C LEU A 85 18.92 14.43 4.07
N GLU A 86 19.38 15.30 4.97
CA GLU A 86 20.25 16.42 4.63
C GLU A 86 21.73 16.03 4.51
N HIS A 87 22.20 15.09 5.33
CA HIS A 87 23.63 14.82 5.49
C HIS A 87 24.09 13.43 5.02
N ASP A 88 23.18 12.46 4.89
CA ASP A 88 23.50 11.13 4.36
C ASP A 88 22.98 10.97 2.93
N ARG A 89 23.92 11.03 1.98
CA ARG A 89 23.59 10.88 0.54
C ARG A 89 22.99 9.52 0.21
N GLY A 90 23.41 8.45 0.89
CA GLY A 90 22.85 7.11 0.68
C GLY A 90 21.41 7.03 1.17
N PHE A 91 21.16 7.58 2.36
CA PHE A 91 19.82 7.70 2.91
C PHE A 91 18.89 8.52 2.00
N ALA A 92 19.32 9.71 1.58
CA ALA A 92 18.54 10.58 0.70
C ALA A 92 18.25 9.92 -0.65
N ALA A 93 19.24 9.27 -1.27
CA ALA A 93 19.07 8.58 -2.54
C ALA A 93 18.11 7.38 -2.43
N ALA A 94 18.20 6.58 -1.37
CA ALA A 94 17.28 5.48 -1.13
C ALA A 94 15.85 5.98 -0.86
N TYR A 95 15.72 7.10 -0.12
CA TYR A 95 14.44 7.74 0.15
C TYR A 95 13.78 8.28 -1.13
N ASP A 96 14.55 8.97 -1.98
CA ASP A 96 14.10 9.50 -3.26
C ASP A 96 13.72 8.38 -4.25
N LYS A 97 14.53 7.30 -4.30
CA LYS A 97 14.21 6.11 -5.09
C LYS A 97 12.86 5.51 -4.67
N ALA A 98 12.59 5.41 -3.37
CA ALA A 98 11.31 4.94 -2.86
C ALA A 98 10.15 5.88 -3.23
N SER A 99 10.35 7.21 -3.12
CA SER A 99 9.35 8.20 -3.57
C SER A 99 9.04 8.07 -5.07
N THR A 100 10.08 8.02 -5.90
CA THR A 100 9.96 7.95 -7.35
C THR A 100 9.28 6.66 -7.79
N ALA A 101 9.65 5.52 -7.20
CA ALA A 101 9.01 4.24 -7.53
C ALA A 101 7.53 4.21 -7.12
N LEU A 102 7.19 4.78 -5.95
CA LEU A 102 5.79 4.89 -5.51
C LEU A 102 4.96 5.78 -6.45
N ALA A 103 5.51 6.90 -6.91
CA ALA A 103 4.85 7.77 -7.88
C ALA A 103 4.63 7.06 -9.23
N GLN A 104 5.67 6.40 -9.76
CA GLN A 104 5.59 5.63 -11.00
C GLN A 104 4.57 4.50 -10.92
N TYR A 105 4.46 3.84 -9.76
CA TYR A 105 3.41 2.87 -9.52
C TYR A 105 2.03 3.52 -9.59
N GLY A 106 1.80 4.62 -8.87
CA GLY A 106 0.53 5.36 -8.88
C GLY A 106 0.06 5.74 -10.29
N ASP A 107 0.97 6.25 -11.11
CA ASP A 107 0.67 6.62 -12.51
C ASP A 107 0.24 5.38 -13.33
N SER A 108 1.01 4.29 -13.22
CA SER A 108 0.71 3.06 -13.96
C SER A 108 -0.53 2.33 -13.45
N ARG A 109 -0.81 2.39 -12.15
CA ARG A 109 -1.96 1.77 -11.50
C ARG A 109 -3.27 2.42 -11.91
N THR A 110 -3.26 3.75 -12.08
CA THR A 110 -4.39 4.51 -12.61
C THR A 110 -4.74 4.08 -14.04
N ALA A 111 -3.73 3.84 -14.88
CA ALA A 111 -3.94 3.34 -16.23
C ALA A 111 -4.54 1.92 -16.24
N VAL A 112 -4.09 1.04 -15.35
CA VAL A 112 -4.63 -0.31 -15.20
C VAL A 112 -6.06 -0.32 -14.65
N ASP A 113 -6.41 0.58 -13.73
CA ASP A 113 -7.77 0.66 -13.21
C ASP A 113 -8.80 0.91 -14.33
N ALA A 114 -8.45 1.80 -15.26
CA ALA A 114 -9.25 2.07 -16.45
C ALA A 114 -9.35 0.87 -17.41
N ILE A 115 -8.36 -0.05 -17.41
CA ILE A 115 -8.39 -1.29 -18.20
C ILE A 115 -9.30 -2.31 -17.52
N ILE A 116 -9.13 -2.53 -16.21
CA ILE A 116 -9.96 -3.46 -15.42
C ILE A 116 -11.44 -3.08 -15.51
N ALA A 117 -11.77 -1.78 -15.45
CA ALA A 117 -13.14 -1.30 -15.57
C ALA A 117 -13.78 -1.62 -16.94
N LYS A 118 -12.98 -1.69 -18.01
CA LYS A 118 -13.45 -1.96 -19.38
C LYS A 118 -13.53 -3.46 -19.68
N SER A 119 -12.60 -4.23 -19.13
CA SER A 119 -12.53 -5.67 -19.31
C SER A 119 -12.00 -6.31 -18.03
N PRO A 120 -12.89 -6.77 -17.14
CA PRO A 120 -12.48 -7.44 -15.92
C PRO A 120 -11.91 -8.81 -16.27
N ALA A 121 -10.61 -8.85 -16.55
CA ALA A 121 -9.87 -10.09 -16.69
C ALA A 121 -9.86 -10.82 -15.34
N ALA A 122 -10.15 -12.13 -15.36
CA ALA A 122 -10.25 -12.94 -14.15
C ALA A 122 -8.96 -12.83 -13.31
N GLY A 123 -9.10 -12.40 -12.05
CA GLY A 123 -8.00 -12.31 -11.10
C GLY A 123 -7.05 -11.13 -11.25
N LEU A 124 -7.18 -10.30 -12.30
CA LEU A 124 -6.31 -9.12 -12.48
C LEU A 124 -6.51 -8.08 -11.37
N GLY A 125 -7.76 -7.81 -10.99
CA GLY A 125 -8.09 -6.93 -9.87
C GLY A 125 -7.47 -7.41 -8.56
N ALA A 126 -7.67 -8.67 -8.21
CA ALA A 126 -7.13 -9.26 -6.97
C ALA A 126 -5.58 -9.21 -6.91
N ARG A 127 -4.90 -9.37 -8.04
CA ARG A 127 -3.42 -9.24 -8.11
C ARG A 127 -2.97 -7.83 -7.77
N PHE A 128 -3.59 -6.82 -8.38
CA PHE A 128 -3.26 -5.43 -8.08
C PHE A 128 -3.69 -5.03 -6.66
N GLU A 129 -4.83 -5.51 -6.16
CA GLU A 129 -5.22 -5.32 -4.76
C GLU A 129 -4.17 -5.88 -3.78
N ALA A 130 -3.57 -7.04 -4.08
CA ALA A 130 -2.51 -7.59 -3.25
C ALA A 130 -1.21 -6.75 -3.28
N LEU A 131 -0.84 -6.19 -4.44
CA LEU A 131 0.27 -5.24 -4.55
C LEU A 131 -0.05 -3.93 -3.83
N ASP A 132 -1.26 -3.42 -4.02
CA ASP A 132 -1.79 -2.20 -3.41
C ASP A 132 -1.71 -2.29 -1.88
N ALA A 133 -2.14 -3.40 -1.29
CA ALA A 133 -2.05 -3.61 0.16
C ALA A 133 -0.61 -3.62 0.68
N GLN A 134 0.30 -4.33 0.01
CA GLN A 134 1.71 -4.43 0.43
C GLN A 134 2.44 -3.08 0.31
N ILE A 135 2.24 -2.37 -0.79
CA ILE A 135 2.82 -1.06 -1.02
C ILE A 135 2.24 -0.05 -0.03
N GLY A 136 0.92 -0.06 0.18
CA GLY A 136 0.24 0.81 1.14
C GLY A 136 0.73 0.60 2.57
N GLU A 137 0.91 -0.66 3.00
CA GLU A 137 1.48 -0.99 4.30
C GLU A 137 2.92 -0.49 4.45
N ALA A 138 3.77 -0.73 3.44
CA ALA A 138 5.16 -0.28 3.47
C ALA A 138 5.26 1.26 3.46
N ALA A 139 4.47 1.94 2.63
CA ALA A 139 4.42 3.39 2.56
C ALA A 139 3.89 4.02 3.86
N GLY A 140 2.84 3.44 4.45
CA GLY A 140 2.26 3.91 5.72
C GLY A 140 3.21 3.76 6.92
N LYS A 141 4.22 2.90 6.83
CA LYS A 141 5.28 2.74 7.84
C LYS A 141 6.51 3.61 7.57
N THR A 142 6.55 4.32 6.45
CA THR A 142 7.71 5.14 6.05
C THR A 142 7.40 6.61 6.31
N PRO A 143 8.24 7.36 7.05
CA PRO A 143 8.01 8.78 7.27
C PRO A 143 7.98 9.59 5.96
N SER A 144 7.09 10.57 5.90
CA SER A 144 7.02 11.58 4.84
C SER A 144 8.16 12.60 4.97
N SER A 145 8.40 13.37 3.90
CA SER A 145 9.18 14.61 3.98
C SER A 145 8.43 15.69 4.76
N ARG A 146 7.14 15.52 5.02
CA ARG A 146 6.29 16.39 5.84
C ARG A 146 6.22 15.89 7.28
N ASP A 147 6.18 16.84 8.21
CA ASP A 147 6.11 16.55 9.63
C ASP A 147 4.81 15.83 9.99
N GLY A 148 4.91 14.83 10.86
CA GLY A 148 3.71 14.13 11.35
C GLY A 148 3.09 13.11 10.37
N MET A 149 3.66 12.92 9.17
CA MET A 149 3.03 12.18 8.07
C MET A 149 3.85 10.97 7.63
N SER A 150 3.17 10.04 6.96
CA SER A 150 3.77 8.90 6.27
C SER A 150 3.84 9.14 4.76
N LYS A 151 4.63 8.37 4.02
CA LYS A 151 4.63 8.43 2.55
C LYS A 151 3.26 8.10 1.95
N LEU A 152 2.40 7.38 2.67
CA LEU A 152 1.02 7.14 2.23
C LEU A 152 0.20 8.44 2.20
N ASP A 153 0.55 9.45 2.99
CA ASP A 153 -0.14 10.75 3.01
C ASP A 153 0.31 11.69 1.88
N ASP A 154 1.41 11.36 1.20
CA ASP A 154 1.96 12.14 0.08
C ASP A 154 1.42 11.72 -1.28
N ILE A 155 0.70 10.60 -1.35
CA ILE A 155 0.13 10.11 -2.60
C ILE A 155 -1.15 10.86 -2.98
N THR A 156 -1.58 10.71 -4.23
CA THR A 156 -2.84 11.30 -4.69
C THR A 156 -4.04 10.67 -3.97
N LYS A 157 -5.10 11.44 -3.76
CA LYS A 157 -6.34 10.94 -3.12
C LYS A 157 -6.88 9.68 -3.80
N GLN A 158 -6.83 9.62 -5.13
CA GLN A 158 -7.26 8.45 -5.89
C GLN A 158 -6.43 7.20 -5.55
N LEU A 159 -5.11 7.33 -5.43
CA LEU A 159 -4.27 6.22 -5.05
C LEU A 159 -4.47 5.81 -3.58
N ALA A 160 -4.70 6.78 -2.69
CA ALA A 160 -5.04 6.51 -1.30
C ALA A 160 -6.33 5.71 -1.15
N GLU A 161 -7.38 6.04 -1.92
CA GLU A 161 -8.64 5.29 -1.95
C GLU A 161 -8.44 3.85 -2.47
N ILE A 162 -7.57 3.66 -3.46
CA ILE A 162 -7.20 2.33 -3.97
C ILE A 162 -6.54 1.50 -2.86
N PHE A 163 -5.55 2.07 -2.16
CA PHE A 163 -4.88 1.38 -1.05
C PHE A 163 -5.82 1.06 0.11
N GLN A 164 -6.69 2.00 0.50
CA GLN A 164 -7.70 1.77 1.53
C GLN A 164 -8.63 0.61 1.16
N ARG A 165 -9.14 0.59 -0.08
CA ARG A 165 -9.99 -0.50 -0.58
C ARG A 165 -9.28 -1.85 -0.54
N ALA A 166 -8.01 -1.90 -0.94
CA ALA A 166 -7.20 -3.11 -0.91
C ALA A 166 -7.00 -3.63 0.53
N VAL A 167 -6.66 -2.75 1.47
CA VAL A 167 -6.49 -3.10 2.89
C VAL A 167 -7.80 -3.60 3.51
N ASP A 168 -8.91 -2.93 3.24
CA ASP A 168 -10.23 -3.35 3.72
C ASP A 168 -10.68 -4.68 3.11
N GLY A 169 -10.37 -4.89 1.82
CA GLY A 169 -10.56 -6.16 1.13
C GLY A 169 -9.85 -7.30 1.85
N VAL A 170 -8.57 -7.15 2.16
CA VAL A 170 -7.78 -8.14 2.92
C VAL A 170 -8.38 -8.38 4.30
N LYS A 171 -8.66 -7.32 5.07
CA LYS A 171 -9.27 -7.44 6.42
C LYS A 171 -10.61 -8.16 6.39
N SER A 172 -11.42 -7.92 5.38
CA SER A 172 -12.74 -8.55 5.24
C SER A 172 -12.67 -10.06 5.02
N VAL A 173 -11.65 -10.55 4.31
CA VAL A 173 -11.42 -12.00 4.10
C VAL A 173 -10.97 -12.68 5.40
N PHE A 174 -10.10 -12.02 6.17
CA PHE A 174 -9.69 -12.51 7.49
C PHE A 174 -10.85 -12.52 8.50
N ASN A 175 -11.67 -11.46 8.54
CA ASN A 175 -12.85 -11.43 9.42
C ASN A 175 -13.96 -12.41 9.00
N ARG A 176 -14.11 -12.70 7.70
CA ARG A 176 -15.05 -13.73 7.23
C ARG A 176 -14.65 -15.14 7.69
N SER A 177 -13.36 -15.37 7.88
CA SER A 177 -12.80 -16.62 8.42
C SER A 177 -13.01 -16.74 9.93
N ALA A 178 -13.02 -15.63 10.66
CA ALA A 178 -13.26 -15.59 12.10
C ALA A 178 -14.76 -15.63 12.50
N GLY A 179 -15.68 -15.38 11.57
CA GLY A 179 -17.13 -15.37 11.81
C GLY A 179 -17.86 -16.70 11.52
N ALA A 180 -17.19 -17.70 10.95
CA ALA A 180 -17.83 -18.94 10.50
C ALA A 180 -17.94 -20.04 11.59
N GLU A 181 -17.34 -19.86 12.78
CA GLU A 181 -17.36 -20.88 13.85
C GLU A 181 -18.30 -20.58 15.03
N ALA A 182 -19.14 -19.54 14.97
CA ALA A 182 -20.04 -19.17 16.08
C ALA A 182 -21.54 -19.46 15.84
N THR A 183 -21.91 -20.37 14.93
CA THR A 183 -23.31 -20.76 14.71
C THR A 183 -23.50 -22.28 14.64
N SER A 184 -23.20 -23.01 15.71
CA SER A 184 -23.75 -24.36 15.91
C SER A 184 -23.70 -24.79 17.38
N ARG A 185 -24.65 -24.31 18.18
CA ARG A 185 -25.15 -25.08 19.32
C ARG A 185 -26.68 -24.96 19.35
N PRO A 186 -27.42 -25.93 18.80
CA PRO A 186 -28.83 -26.08 19.15
C PRO A 186 -28.89 -26.64 20.58
N SER A 187 -29.42 -25.86 21.51
CA SER A 187 -29.81 -26.36 22.84
C SER A 187 -31.20 -27.01 22.73
N PRO A 188 -31.37 -28.30 22.98
CA PRO A 188 -32.70 -28.88 23.17
C PRO A 188 -33.15 -28.61 24.61
N SER A 189 -34.16 -27.77 24.79
CA SER A 189 -34.93 -27.69 26.03
C SER A 189 -36.18 -28.57 25.88
N PRO A 190 -36.37 -29.63 26.70
CA PRO A 190 -37.65 -30.29 26.82
C PRO A 190 -38.49 -29.57 27.89
N SER A 191 -39.64 -29.01 27.52
CA SER A 191 -40.69 -28.70 28.48
C SER A 191 -42.05 -28.71 27.80
N MET A 192 -42.92 -29.63 28.21
CA MET A 192 -44.39 -29.62 28.28
C MET A 192 -44.75 -31.08 28.59
N GLY A 193 -45.52 -31.45 29.60
CA GLY A 193 -46.43 -30.73 30.48
C GLY A 193 -47.57 -31.70 30.84
N ALA A 194 -48.10 -31.55 32.06
CA ALA A 194 -49.25 -32.25 32.67
C ALA A 194 -49.07 -33.72 33.07
#